data_AF-A0A2G5QXS8-F1
#
_entry.id   AF-A0A2G5QXS8-F1
#
_cell.length_a   1.000
_cell.length_b   1.000
_cell.length_c   1.000
_cell.angle_alpha   90.00
_cell.angle_beta   90.00
_cell.angle_gamma   90.00
#
_symmetry.space_group_name_H-M   'P 1'
#
loop_
_entity.id
_entity.type
_entity.pdbx_description
1 polymer ?
#
loop_
_entity_poly.entity_id
_entity_poly.type
_entity_poly.pdbx_seq_one_letter_code
_entity_poly.pdbx_strand_id
1 'polypeptide(L)' 'MGPISQRRGRRRRRDHRFSVRAEWTGHRKQQRVVRFCGAWVGSAPTKSEAWQIAHDWARQNLPSYAANDA' A
#
# COMPACT_ATOMS: atom_id res chain seq x y z
N MET A 1 27.91 6.89 14.87
CA MET A 1 26.93 7.23 13.81
C MET A 1 27.31 6.45 12.55
N GLY A 2 26.57 5.38 12.21
CA GLY A 2 26.87 4.55 11.05
C GLY A 2 26.16 5.07 9.79
N PRO A 3 26.79 5.01 8.58
CA PRO A 3 26.18 5.53 7.37
C PRO A 3 25.00 4.64 6.93
N ILE A 4 23.84 5.27 6.74
CA ILE A 4 22.64 4.62 6.23
C ILE A 4 22.89 4.24 4.77
N SER A 5 23.23 2.98 4.53
CA SER A 5 23.29 2.38 3.20
C SER A 5 21.92 2.42 2.53
N GLN A 6 21.67 3.45 1.72
CA GLN A 6 20.53 3.47 0.81
C GLN A 6 20.75 2.46 -0.31
N ARG A 7 20.28 1.22 -0.09
CA ARG A 7 20.16 0.22 -1.16
C ARG A 7 19.16 0.73 -2.20
N ARG A 8 19.68 1.20 -3.34
CA ARG A 8 18.93 1.53 -4.57
C ARG A 8 18.36 0.25 -5.20
N GLY A 9 17.30 -0.29 -4.60
CA GLY A 9 16.46 -1.28 -5.27
C GLY A 9 15.59 -0.57 -6.31
N ARG A 10 15.76 -0.93 -7.59
CA ARG A 10 14.92 -0.49 -8.73
C ARG A 10 13.45 -0.40 -8.32
N ARG A 11 12.99 0.83 -7.99
CA ARG A 11 11.60 1.08 -7.64
C ARG A 11 10.81 1.00 -8.95
N ARG A 12 10.16 -0.16 -9.19
CA ARG A 12 8.88 -0.16 -9.92
C ARG A 12 8.10 1.04 -9.39
N ARG A 13 7.56 1.89 -10.28
CA ARG A 13 6.75 3.07 -9.95
C ARG A 13 5.70 2.67 -8.91
N ARG A 14 6.05 2.74 -7.63
CA ARG A 14 5.14 2.55 -6.53
C ARG A 14 4.47 3.89 -6.47
N ASP A 15 3.19 3.93 -6.78
CA ASP A 15 2.39 5.11 -6.55
C ASP A 15 2.65 5.52 -5.09
N HIS A 16 3.40 6.60 -4.89
CA HIS A 16 4.02 6.92 -3.59
C HIS A 16 2.98 7.21 -2.51
N ARG A 17 1.72 7.34 -2.94
CA ARG A 17 0.54 7.57 -2.13
C ARG A 17 0.10 6.32 -1.39
N PHE A 18 0.27 5.11 -1.95
CA PHE A 18 -0.11 3.87 -1.28
C PHE A 18 1.10 3.15 -0.68
N SER A 19 0.93 2.65 0.53
CA SER A 19 1.88 1.78 1.19
C SER A 19 1.18 0.54 1.75
N VAL A 20 1.83 -0.62 1.59
CA VAL A 20 1.36 -1.90 2.12
C VAL A 20 2.45 -2.46 3.03
N ARG A 21 2.15 -2.64 4.33
CA ARG A 21 3.10 -3.14 5.33
C ARG A 21 2.45 -4.25 6.17
N ALA A 22 3.23 -5.23 6.64
CA ALA A 22 2.72 -6.23 7.57
C ALA A 22 2.72 -5.67 8.98
N GLU A 23 1.56 -5.72 9.64
CA GLU A 23 1.34 -5.20 10.98
C GLU A 23 0.39 -6.10 11.77
N TRP A 24 0.49 -6.02 13.10
CA TRP A 24 -0.42 -6.69 14.01
C TRP A 24 -1.66 -5.82 14.22
N THR A 25 -2.79 -6.26 13.70
CA THR A 25 -4.08 -5.54 13.75
C THR A 25 -5.10 -6.20 14.69
N GLY A 26 -4.63 -6.98 15.68
CA GLY A 26 -5.49 -7.73 16.61
C GLY A 26 -5.94 -9.11 16.09
N HIS A 27 -5.56 -9.48 14.86
CA HIS A 27 -5.78 -10.84 14.35
C HIS A 27 -4.69 -11.82 14.83
N ARG A 28 -5.02 -13.12 14.83
CA ARG A 28 -4.08 -14.22 15.13
C ARG A 28 -2.81 -14.23 14.25
N LYS A 29 -2.86 -13.61 13.07
CA LYS A 29 -1.73 -13.49 12.14
C LYS A 29 -1.59 -12.04 11.70
N GLN A 30 -0.35 -11.61 11.46
CA GLN A 30 -0.07 -10.30 10.87
C GLN A 30 -0.86 -10.10 9.58
N GLN A 31 -1.47 -8.92 9.47
CA GLN A 31 -2.19 -8.50 8.27
C GLN A 31 -1.34 -7.52 7.49
N ARG A 32 -1.56 -7.43 6.19
CA ARG A 32 -1.02 -6.40 5.31
C ARG A 32 -1.94 -5.17 5.39
N VAL A 33 -1.50 -4.16 6.12
CA VAL A 33 -2.19 -2.88 6.26
C VAL A 33 -1.88 -2.01 5.07
N VAL A 34 -2.94 -1.50 4.44
CA VAL A 34 -2.93 -0.56 3.33
C VAL A 34 -3.10 0.83 3.90
N ARG A 35 -2.19 1.73 3.55
CA ARG A 35 -2.32 3.15 3.87
C ARG A 35 -2.26 4.00 2.62
N PHE A 36 -3.13 5.00 2.54
CA PHE A 36 -3.08 6.08 1.57
C PHE A 36 -2.60 7.35 2.26
N CYS A 37 -1.48 7.93 1.81
CA CYS A 37 -0.86 9.11 2.40
C CYS A 37 -0.66 9.01 3.94
N GLY A 38 -0.42 7.79 4.45
CA GLY A 38 -0.26 7.53 5.87
C GLY A 38 -1.57 7.28 6.65
N ALA A 39 -2.74 7.51 6.06
CA ALA A 39 -4.04 7.15 6.65
C ALA A 39 -4.36 5.68 6.40
N TRP A 40 -4.95 4.99 7.39
CA TRP A 40 -5.36 3.59 7.26
C TRP A 40 -6.59 3.48 6.34
N VAL A 41 -6.45 2.70 5.27
CA VAL A 41 -7.53 2.39 4.32
C VAL A 41 -8.18 1.03 4.60
N GLY A 42 -7.36 0.01 4.84
CA GLY A 42 -7.85 -1.34 5.12
C GLY A 42 -6.70 -2.31 5.43
N SER A 43 -7.03 -3.57 5.69
CA SER A 43 -6.03 -4.61 5.92
C SER A 43 -6.48 -5.95 5.35
N ALA A 44 -5.54 -6.74 4.84
CA ALA A 44 -5.82 -8.07 4.28
C ALA A 44 -4.73 -9.09 4.65
N PRO A 45 -5.03 -10.40 4.63
CA PRO A 45 -4.03 -11.40 5.02
C PRO A 45 -2.92 -11.52 3.99
N THR A 46 -3.21 -11.36 2.70
CA THR A 46 -2.22 -11.43 1.63
C THR A 46 -1.86 -10.06 1.06
N LYS A 47 -0.69 -9.99 0.40
CA LYS A 47 -0.25 -8.78 -0.29
C LYS A 47 -1.13 -8.47 -1.51
N SER A 48 -1.64 -9.49 -2.19
CA SER A 48 -2.48 -9.32 -3.39
C SER A 48 -3.80 -8.66 -3.03
N GLU A 49 -4.48 -9.18 -2.00
CA GLU A 49 -5.74 -8.60 -1.50
C GLU A 49 -5.53 -7.18 -0.96
N ALA A 50 -4.40 -6.92 -0.29
CA ALA A 50 -4.09 -5.56 0.16
C ALA A 50 -3.93 -4.57 -1.00
N TRP A 51 -3.34 -4.99 -2.13
CA TRP A 51 -3.31 -4.15 -3.32
C TRP A 51 -4.69 -4.02 -3.98
N GLN A 52 -5.53 -5.07 -3.93
CA GLN A 52 -6.91 -4.97 -4.40
C GLN A 52 -7.69 -3.90 -3.61
N ILE A 53 -7.57 -3.88 -2.28
CA ILE A 53 -8.16 -2.83 -1.43
C ILE A 53 -7.64 -1.43 -1.84
N ALA A 54 -6.34 -1.29 -2.11
CA ALA A 54 -5.77 -0.04 -2.58
C ALA A 54 -6.36 0.40 -3.94
N HIS A 55 -6.51 -0.53 -4.88
CA HIS A 55 -7.11 -0.29 -6.19
C HIS A 55 -8.58 0.11 -6.10
N ASP A 56 -9.38 -0.60 -5.31
CA ASP A 56 -10.80 -0.34 -5.15
C ASP A 56 -11.04 1.01 -4.47
N TRP A 57 -10.25 1.32 -3.43
CA TRP A 57 -10.30 2.63 -2.80
C TRP A 57 -9.89 3.74 -3.76
N ALA A 58 -8.84 3.52 -4.56
CA ALA A 58 -8.37 4.49 -5.55
C ALA A 58 -9.43 4.77 -6.62
N ARG A 59 -10.10 3.75 -7.16
CA ARG A 59 -11.19 3.92 -8.13
C ARG A 59 -12.36 4.75 -7.57
N GLN A 60 -12.67 4.60 -6.28
CA GLN A 60 -13.77 5.34 -5.64
C GLN A 60 -13.39 6.77 -5.26
N ASN A 61 -12.14 7.03 -4.86
CA ASN A 61 -11.74 8.29 -4.23
C ASN A 61 -10.81 9.16 -5.09
N LEU A 62 -10.22 8.61 -6.16
CA LEU A 62 -9.28 9.31 -7.04
C LEU A 62 -9.83 9.32 -8.47
N PRO A 63 -10.46 10.42 -8.92
CA PRO A 63 -10.95 10.55 -10.29
C PRO A 63 -9.85 10.36 -11.34
N SER A 64 -8.63 10.80 -11.04
CA SER A 64 -7.45 10.63 -11.89
C SER A 64 -6.99 9.18 -12.03
N TYR A 65 -7.37 8.31 -11.09
CA TYR A 65 -7.01 6.90 -11.10
C TYR A 65 -7.92 6.12 -12.07
N ALA A 66 -9.23 6.38 -12.04
CA ALA A 66 -10.19 5.79 -12.96
C ALA A 66 -9.90 6.15 -14.43
N ALA A 67 -9.41 7.37 -14.70
CA ALA A 67 -9.10 7.85 -16.05
C ALA A 67 -7.89 7.17 -16.73
N ASN A 68 -7.03 6.47 -15.97
CA ASN A 68 -5.85 5.76 -16.51
C ASN A 68 -6.08 4.25 -16.68
N ASP A 69 -7.26 3.74 -16.32
CA ASP A 69 -7.64 2.33 -16.37
C ASP A 69 -8.60 2.03 -17.55
N ALA A 70 -8.85 3.03 -18.42
CA ALA A 70 -9.70 2.97 -19.62
C ALA A 70 -8.88 2.84 -20.91
#